data_AF-A0A9D5PLK8-F1
#
_entry.id   AF-A0A9D5PLK8-F1
#
_cell.length_a   1.000
_cell.length_b   1.000
_cell.length_c   1.000
_cell.angle_alpha   90.00
_cell.angle_beta   90.00
_cell.angle_gamma   90.00
#
_symmetry.space_group_name_H-M   'P 1'
#
loop_
_entity.id
_entity.type
_entity.pdbx_description
1 polymer ?
#
loop_
_entity_poly.entity_id
_entity_poly.type
_entity_poly.pdbx_seq_one_letter_code
_entity_poly.pdbx_strand_id
1 'polypeptide(L)'
;MRSVTDSVVSDFWNCLLFITFAPDFIRPIIMKTFRSGLATALLMSLLALFSFISVADAKSSGKRMRLPVAEQDSLVAIAHKFLLANGAKAEISLSVGTVCRNLVFMSDWRHRVFIMLARDGAASCLGNNRVLAFSMGATLARDANDRGINAFVDFYDNTLQAMRDGHRVPLRESPSAPVQMPVQPLLKDIKWRQFRLRDQGDDIPQGSLTGCGPTAMAQLMTYWRYPADCIDWTKVSRTCLWPDGDTTFITPLLVRLGRAVKADYGIEGTASGIVQVHRAMVDEFGFSVRARVCDSNLTERELLQGVYLDLRRGQPSVLCGCGHLFLCDGYYRGYYHLNMGWSGNFDGWYRFIAPDTPLLHGTMLNGGIVGLEPRREAETRWFEVRCSQAGTLADKLNLTQCETVGKLRISGPLNGSDIRLLRQMAGFLSPENRLSWHGSLTAIDLSDARIVADTVPFLTDDELRSSFGIIGGRDRTTRADHFGSLMFAGCGNLRELWLPRTTRFFHGSALNLCRQLMLVRIAKSSELKIGAVDLPDGCQLERYE
;
A
#
# COMPACT_ATOMS: atom_id res chain seq x y z
N MET A 1 30.86 34.94 2.46
CA MET A 1 29.68 35.13 1.59
C MET A 1 28.62 36.05 2.20
N ARG A 2 28.30 36.00 3.51
CA ARG A 2 27.39 36.99 4.14
C ARG A 2 27.96 38.41 4.31
N SER A 3 29.28 38.57 4.47
CA SER A 3 29.90 39.91 4.53
C SER A 3 29.89 40.65 3.18
N VAL A 4 29.78 39.91 2.06
CA VAL A 4 29.75 40.48 0.71
C VAL A 4 28.32 40.85 0.31
N THR A 5 27.31 40.13 0.79
CA THR A 5 25.90 40.45 0.51
C THR A 5 25.42 41.70 1.22
N ASP A 6 25.87 41.95 2.46
CA ASP A 6 25.42 43.12 3.23
C ASP A 6 26.08 44.43 2.76
N SER A 7 27.34 44.37 2.30
CA SER A 7 28.03 45.51 1.68
C SER A 7 27.39 45.88 0.33
N VAL A 8 27.10 44.90 -0.53
CA VAL A 8 26.57 45.16 -1.87
C VAL A 8 25.13 45.70 -1.83
N VAL A 9 24.31 45.26 -0.86
CA VAL A 9 22.94 45.80 -0.66
C VAL A 9 22.98 47.22 -0.10
N SER A 10 23.89 47.51 0.83
CA SER A 10 24.13 48.88 1.34
C SER A 10 24.60 49.82 0.22
N ASP A 11 25.55 49.38 -0.61
CA ASP A 11 26.10 50.18 -1.71
C ASP A 11 25.08 50.41 -2.83
N PHE A 12 24.16 49.47 -3.07
CA PHE A 12 23.05 49.63 -4.02
C PHE A 12 22.04 50.69 -3.56
N TRP A 13 21.66 50.68 -2.28
CA TRP A 13 20.75 51.70 -1.72
C TRP A 13 21.40 53.08 -1.67
N ASN A 14 22.70 53.16 -1.37
CA ASN A 14 23.46 54.41 -1.41
C ASN A 14 23.56 54.98 -2.84
N CYS A 15 23.77 54.15 -3.86
CA CYS A 15 23.73 54.57 -5.26
C CYS A 15 22.34 55.09 -5.68
N LEU A 16 21.26 54.44 -5.25
CA LEU A 16 19.90 54.85 -5.57
C LEU A 16 19.53 56.19 -4.91
N LEU A 17 19.93 56.38 -3.65
CA LEU A 17 19.81 57.65 -2.94
C LEU A 17 20.62 58.77 -3.63
N PHE A 18 21.84 58.48 -4.07
CA PHE A 18 22.69 59.45 -4.78
C PHE A 18 22.08 59.93 -6.10
N ILE A 19 21.41 59.04 -6.85
CA ILE A 19 20.72 59.39 -8.11
C ILE A 19 19.43 60.18 -7.86
N THR A 20 18.74 59.87 -6.76
CA THR A 20 17.46 60.51 -6.41
C THR A 20 17.65 61.95 -5.95
N PHE A 21 18.77 62.24 -5.28
CA PHE A 21 19.11 63.56 -4.73
C PHE A 21 20.23 64.32 -5.50
N ALA A 22 20.64 63.83 -6.67
CA ALA A 22 21.63 64.52 -7.50
C ALA A 22 21.10 65.86 -8.05
N PRO A 23 21.89 66.94 -8.05
CA PRO A 23 21.53 68.22 -8.67
C PRO A 23 21.18 68.07 -10.16
N ASP A 24 20.23 68.86 -10.66
CA ASP A 24 19.62 68.72 -12.00
C ASP A 24 20.62 68.74 -13.17
N PHE A 25 21.82 69.29 -12.98
CA PHE A 25 22.87 69.32 -14.00
C PHE A 25 23.64 67.98 -14.15
N ILE A 26 23.61 67.09 -13.16
CA ILE A 26 24.34 65.80 -13.18
C ILE A 26 23.49 64.65 -13.75
N ARG A 27 22.15 64.73 -13.62
CA ARG A 27 21.19 63.73 -14.14
C ARG A 27 21.38 63.32 -15.61
N PRO A 28 21.65 64.24 -16.56
CA PRO A 28 21.81 63.90 -17.97
C PRO A 28 23.06 63.05 -18.25
N ILE A 29 24.12 63.19 -17.45
CA ILE A 29 25.39 62.47 -17.60
C ILE A 29 25.22 61.02 -17.11
N ILE A 30 24.56 60.82 -15.97
CA ILE A 30 24.26 59.50 -15.41
C ILE A 30 23.36 58.69 -16.36
N MET A 31 22.34 59.32 -16.93
CA MET A 31 21.44 58.68 -17.92
C MET A 31 22.16 58.28 -19.22
N LYS A 32 23.23 58.98 -19.61
CA LYS A 32 24.00 58.68 -20.83
C LYS A 32 24.84 57.42 -20.67
N THR A 33 25.36 57.14 -19.48
CA THR A 33 26.12 55.93 -19.15
C THR A 33 25.23 54.68 -19.13
N PHE A 34 23.97 54.82 -18.72
CA PHE A 34 22.96 53.74 -18.72
C PHE A 34 22.40 53.36 -20.10
N ARG A 35 22.70 54.13 -21.16
CA ARG A 35 22.29 53.83 -22.54
C ARG A 35 23.21 52.85 -23.27
N SER A 36 24.31 52.41 -22.66
CA SER A 36 25.13 51.33 -23.23
C SER A 36 24.53 49.97 -22.83
N GLY A 37 24.13 49.17 -23.84
CA GLY A 37 23.26 47.98 -23.69
C GLY A 37 23.75 46.84 -22.79
N LEU A 38 24.94 46.95 -22.19
CA LEU A 38 25.47 45.95 -21.25
C LEU A 38 24.86 46.09 -19.84
N ALA A 39 24.57 47.32 -19.39
CA ALA A 39 24.06 47.59 -18.04
C ALA A 39 22.57 47.25 -17.89
N THR A 40 21.76 47.49 -18.93
CA THR A 40 20.35 47.11 -18.98
C THR A 40 20.16 45.60 -19.07
N ALA A 41 21.04 44.87 -19.76
CA ALA A 41 21.01 43.41 -19.79
C ALA A 41 21.32 42.81 -18.41
N LEU A 42 22.38 43.27 -17.73
CA LEU A 42 22.73 42.83 -16.37
C LEU A 42 21.67 43.17 -15.33
N LEU A 43 21.06 44.37 -15.41
CA LEU A 43 19.98 44.77 -14.51
C LEU A 43 18.71 43.96 -14.75
N MET A 44 18.37 43.64 -16.00
CA MET A 44 17.23 42.77 -16.32
C MET A 44 17.48 41.30 -15.95
N SER A 45 18.73 40.81 -16.04
CA SER A 45 19.11 39.48 -15.54
C SER A 45 19.08 39.41 -14.01
N LEU A 46 19.51 40.46 -13.31
CA LEU A 46 19.41 40.57 -11.86
C LEU A 46 17.95 40.73 -11.42
N LEU A 47 17.14 41.54 -12.09
CA LEU A 47 15.71 41.69 -11.82
C LEU A 47 14.92 40.42 -12.15
N ALA A 48 15.31 39.64 -13.16
CA ALA A 48 14.77 38.29 -13.40
C ALA A 48 15.17 37.33 -12.27
N LEU A 49 16.41 37.39 -11.77
CA LEU A 49 16.83 36.64 -10.58
C LEU A 49 16.03 37.06 -9.33
N PHE A 50 15.74 38.34 -9.15
CA PHE A 50 14.99 38.87 -8.00
C PHE A 50 13.47 38.64 -8.09
N SER A 51 12.88 38.63 -9.29
CA SER A 51 11.46 38.31 -9.49
C SER A 51 11.17 36.81 -9.40
N PHE A 52 12.15 35.94 -9.68
CA PHE A 52 12.07 34.52 -9.32
C PHE A 52 12.21 34.27 -7.81
N ILE A 53 12.89 35.15 -7.07
CA ILE A 53 12.99 35.05 -5.60
C ILE A 53 11.73 35.58 -4.90
N SER A 54 11.00 36.53 -5.49
CA SER A 54 9.87 37.19 -4.81
C SER A 54 8.46 36.69 -5.18
N VAL A 55 8.30 35.80 -6.18
CA VAL A 55 6.98 35.27 -6.57
C VAL A 55 6.80 33.79 -6.19
N ALA A 56 7.85 33.11 -5.72
CA ALA A 56 7.75 31.76 -5.16
C ALA A 56 7.27 31.72 -3.69
N ASP A 57 7.05 32.88 -3.06
CA ASP A 57 6.88 33.00 -1.60
C ASP A 57 5.42 33.21 -1.13
N ALA A 58 4.44 32.91 -1.99
CA ALA A 58 3.02 33.07 -1.62
C ALA A 58 2.15 31.94 -2.17
N LYS A 59 2.26 30.74 -1.57
CA LYS A 59 1.16 29.78 -1.29
C LYS A 59 1.70 28.40 -0.86
N SER A 60 2.26 28.32 0.34
CA SER A 60 2.04 27.17 1.22
C SER A 60 2.19 27.63 2.67
N SER A 61 1.22 27.32 3.50
CA SER A 61 1.04 27.83 4.85
C SER A 61 1.97 27.15 5.86
N GLY A 62 3.29 27.34 5.72
CA GLY A 62 4.29 26.92 6.70
C GLY A 62 5.48 27.86 6.68
N LYS A 63 5.60 28.75 7.67
CA LYS A 63 6.83 29.53 7.89
C LYS A 63 8.02 28.56 7.95
N ARG A 64 8.95 28.62 7.00
CA ARG A 64 10.22 27.87 7.05
C ARG A 64 10.95 28.27 8.33
N MET A 65 10.92 27.40 9.33
CA MET A 65 11.56 27.62 10.62
C MET A 65 13.06 27.34 10.52
N ARG A 66 13.89 28.14 11.18
CA ARG A 66 15.33 27.86 11.30
C ARG A 66 15.58 27.08 12.59
N LEU A 67 16.33 25.98 12.49
CA LEU A 67 16.77 25.21 13.65
C LEU A 67 17.97 25.90 14.33
N PRO A 68 18.07 25.88 15.67
CA PRO A 68 19.30 26.19 16.37
C PRO A 68 20.43 25.25 15.94
N VAL A 69 21.65 25.76 15.80
CA VAL A 69 22.82 24.97 15.31
C VAL A 69 23.04 23.71 16.14
N ALA A 70 22.95 23.80 17.47
CA ALA A 70 23.12 22.64 18.35
C ALA A 70 22.04 21.55 18.15
N GLU A 71 20.78 21.94 17.92
CA GLU A 71 19.69 20.99 17.62
C GLU A 71 19.94 20.34 16.24
N GLN A 72 20.35 21.14 15.25
CA GLN A 72 20.69 20.66 13.92
C GLN A 72 21.83 19.63 13.95
N ASP A 73 22.94 19.92 14.61
CA ASP A 73 24.10 19.03 14.68
C ASP A 73 23.75 17.70 15.35
N SER A 74 22.94 17.76 16.41
CA SER A 74 22.41 16.58 17.10
C SER A 74 21.53 15.71 16.18
N LEU A 75 20.58 16.32 15.47
CA LEU A 75 19.68 15.62 14.54
C LEU A 75 20.44 15.00 13.35
N VAL A 76 21.43 15.72 12.82
CA VAL A 76 22.31 15.22 11.74
C VAL A 76 23.11 14.03 12.24
N ALA A 77 23.67 14.07 13.46
CA ALA A 77 24.42 12.94 14.02
C ALA A 77 23.53 11.69 14.23
N ILE A 78 22.30 11.88 14.71
CA ILE A 78 21.32 10.79 14.86
C ILE A 78 20.99 10.17 13.49
N ALA A 79 20.72 11.01 12.49
CA ALA A 79 20.45 10.56 11.13
C ALA A 79 21.63 9.77 10.54
N HIS A 80 22.85 10.29 10.64
CA HIS A 80 24.04 9.61 10.17
C HIS A 80 24.22 8.25 10.82
N LYS A 81 24.12 8.17 12.15
CA LYS A 81 24.25 6.91 12.89
C LYS A 81 23.20 5.90 12.44
N PHE A 82 21.96 6.33 12.27
CA PHE A 82 20.88 5.46 11.80
C PHE A 82 21.14 4.95 10.37
N LEU A 83 21.48 5.84 9.44
CA LEU A 83 21.74 5.47 8.05
C LEU A 83 22.91 4.48 7.95
N LEU A 84 24.02 4.73 8.64
CA LEU A 84 25.18 3.82 8.68
C LEU A 84 24.81 2.43 9.21
N ALA A 85 24.03 2.38 10.31
CA ALA A 85 23.54 1.12 10.87
C ALA A 85 22.61 0.34 9.92
N ASN A 86 22.06 1.00 8.91
CA ASN A 86 21.21 0.41 7.86
C ASN A 86 21.92 0.30 6.51
N GLY A 87 23.25 0.29 6.49
CA GLY A 87 24.06 -0.01 5.29
C GLY A 87 24.38 1.19 4.41
N ALA A 88 24.23 2.40 4.93
CA ALA A 88 24.60 3.60 4.18
C ALA A 88 26.10 3.82 4.07
N LYS A 89 26.51 4.52 3.00
CA LYS A 89 27.92 4.86 2.80
C LYS A 89 28.37 5.93 3.78
N ALA A 90 29.62 5.84 4.23
CA ALA A 90 30.23 6.80 5.15
C ALA A 90 30.35 8.23 4.58
N GLU A 91 30.40 8.37 3.25
CA GLU A 91 30.55 9.63 2.51
C GLU A 91 29.26 10.47 2.41
N ILE A 92 28.13 9.99 2.92
CA ILE A 92 26.89 10.75 2.93
C ILE A 92 27.11 12.07 3.68
N SER A 93 26.51 13.14 3.17
CA SER A 93 26.54 14.46 3.76
C SER A 93 25.14 15.05 3.73
N LEU A 94 24.44 14.97 4.86
CA LEU A 94 23.06 15.40 4.94
C LEU A 94 22.94 16.92 4.98
N SER A 95 22.12 17.46 4.09
CA SER A 95 21.65 18.83 4.12
C SER A 95 20.27 18.91 4.79
N VAL A 96 20.10 19.88 5.68
CA VAL A 96 18.78 20.16 6.28
C VAL A 96 17.91 20.87 5.25
N GLY A 97 16.78 20.25 4.93
CA GLY A 97 15.77 20.77 4.03
C GLY A 97 14.60 21.39 4.81
N THR A 98 13.42 20.80 4.66
CA THR A 98 12.19 21.27 5.32
C THR A 98 12.25 21.07 6.83
N VAL A 99 11.96 22.12 7.58
CA VAL A 99 11.84 22.10 9.04
C VAL A 99 10.40 22.45 9.41
N CYS A 100 9.72 21.51 10.05
CA CYS A 100 8.35 21.68 10.55
C CYS A 100 8.34 21.83 12.07
N ARG A 101 7.15 21.94 12.68
CA ARG A 101 7.00 22.16 14.12
C ARG A 101 7.64 21.03 14.92
N ASN A 102 7.42 19.79 14.51
CA ASN A 102 7.74 18.57 15.24
C ASN A 102 8.69 17.64 14.48
N LEU A 103 9.02 17.92 13.22
CA LEU A 103 9.94 17.09 12.42
C LEU A 103 10.91 17.90 11.56
N VAL A 104 11.96 17.23 11.11
CA VAL A 104 12.92 17.72 10.11
C VAL A 104 13.07 16.73 8.97
N PHE A 105 13.13 17.26 7.75
CA PHE A 105 13.50 16.53 6.54
C PHE A 105 14.95 16.87 6.18
N MET A 106 15.77 15.84 5.97
CA MET A 106 17.15 15.96 5.53
C MET A 106 17.38 15.12 4.29
N SER A 107 18.29 15.57 3.43
CA SER A 107 18.64 14.84 2.23
C SER A 107 20.09 15.02 1.81
N ASP A 108 20.58 14.01 1.08
CA ASP A 108 21.79 14.07 0.31
C ASP A 108 21.45 13.68 -1.14
N TRP A 109 21.38 14.68 -2.01
CA TRP A 109 21.02 14.50 -3.41
C TRP A 109 22.11 13.75 -4.21
N ARG A 110 23.38 13.82 -3.78
CA ARG A 110 24.48 13.13 -4.48
C ARG A 110 24.37 11.62 -4.28
N HIS A 111 24.01 11.22 -3.07
CA HIS A 111 23.87 9.82 -2.69
C HIS A 111 22.44 9.30 -2.75
N ARG A 112 21.48 10.14 -3.18
CA ARG A 112 20.07 9.74 -3.37
C ARG A 112 19.42 9.27 -2.06
N VAL A 113 19.70 9.97 -0.97
CA VAL A 113 19.25 9.64 0.38
C VAL A 113 18.36 10.74 0.93
N PHE A 114 17.27 10.35 1.58
CA PHE A 114 16.51 11.25 2.46
C PHE A 114 16.22 10.57 3.79
N ILE A 115 15.95 11.39 4.80
CA ILE A 115 15.52 10.94 6.11
C ILE A 115 14.63 12.00 6.78
N MET A 116 13.58 11.54 7.43
CA MET A 116 12.65 12.34 8.22
C MET A 116 12.76 11.94 9.68
N LEU A 117 13.06 12.91 10.55
CA LEU A 117 13.22 12.71 11.99
C LEU A 117 12.21 13.53 12.79
N ALA A 118 11.67 12.94 13.85
CA ALA A 118 11.00 13.69 14.89
C ALA A 118 12.00 14.50 15.72
N ARG A 119 11.68 15.78 15.96
CA ARG A 119 12.44 16.72 16.81
C ARG A 119 12.31 16.36 18.29
N ASP A 120 13.20 16.90 19.13
CA ASP A 120 13.39 16.44 20.52
C ASP A 120 12.09 16.47 21.34
N GLY A 121 11.27 17.51 21.19
CA GLY A 121 10.00 17.66 21.90
C GLY A 121 8.91 16.65 21.49
N ALA A 122 9.00 16.06 20.30
CA ALA A 122 8.06 15.04 19.81
C ALA A 122 8.63 13.62 19.92
N ALA A 123 9.95 13.48 19.91
CA ALA A 123 10.66 12.21 20.00
C ALA A 123 10.38 11.45 21.30
N SER A 124 10.17 12.16 22.41
CA SER A 124 9.79 11.55 23.70
C SER A 124 8.50 10.72 23.59
N CYS A 125 7.59 11.10 22.69
CA CYS A 125 6.35 10.38 22.45
C CYS A 125 6.59 9.10 21.62
N LEU A 126 7.69 9.03 20.87
CA LEU A 126 8.06 7.90 19.99
C LEU A 126 9.04 6.89 20.65
N GLY A 127 9.41 7.10 21.92
CA GLY A 127 10.50 6.37 22.57
C GLY A 127 11.86 6.60 21.88
N ASN A 128 12.71 5.58 21.80
CA ASN A 128 14.02 5.67 21.13
C ASN A 128 13.95 5.74 19.59
N ASN A 129 12.74 5.76 19.01
CA ASN A 129 12.52 5.46 17.59
C ASN A 129 12.14 6.72 16.80
N ARG A 130 13.12 7.61 16.62
CA ARG A 130 12.91 8.98 16.09
C ARG A 130 12.76 9.08 14.57
N VAL A 131 13.11 8.04 13.84
CA VAL A 131 13.05 8.02 12.37
C VAL A 131 11.64 7.67 11.92
N LEU A 132 11.06 8.54 11.12
CA LEU A 132 9.69 8.42 10.60
C LEU A 132 9.69 7.85 9.18
N ALA A 133 10.64 8.31 8.36
CA ALA A 133 10.85 7.81 7.02
C ALA A 133 12.32 7.94 6.62
N PHE A 134 12.79 7.09 5.72
CA PHE A 134 14.13 7.18 5.15
C PHE A 134 14.21 6.45 3.80
N SER A 135 15.21 6.79 2.98
CA SER A 135 15.51 6.04 1.76
C SER A 135 16.99 6.00 1.47
N MET A 136 17.41 4.90 0.83
CA MET A 136 18.78 4.52 0.52
C MET A 136 19.02 4.41 -1.00
N GLY A 137 18.31 5.21 -1.79
CA GLY A 137 18.36 5.19 -3.25
C GLY A 137 17.18 5.88 -3.94
N ALA A 138 16.55 6.85 -3.26
CA ALA A 138 15.47 7.65 -3.83
C ALA A 138 16.00 8.59 -4.90
N THR A 139 15.28 8.71 -6.01
CA THR A 139 15.46 9.92 -6.83
C THR A 139 15.05 11.10 -5.95
N LEU A 140 15.80 12.20 -5.98
CA LEU A 140 15.41 13.40 -5.23
C LEU A 140 15.48 14.58 -6.18
N ALA A 141 14.32 15.12 -6.53
CA ALA A 141 14.26 16.40 -7.20
C ALA A 141 14.78 17.50 -6.26
N ARG A 142 15.50 18.49 -6.80
CA ARG A 142 16.03 19.62 -6.01
C ARG A 142 14.93 20.42 -5.31
N ASP A 143 13.72 20.43 -5.87
CA ASP A 143 12.56 21.11 -5.33
C ASP A 143 11.54 20.08 -4.82
N ALA A 144 11.45 19.96 -3.50
CA ALA A 144 10.60 18.99 -2.80
C ALA A 144 9.09 19.36 -2.82
N ASN A 145 8.65 20.23 -3.71
CA ASN A 145 7.28 20.76 -3.76
C ASN A 145 6.32 19.86 -4.56
N ASP A 146 6.34 18.55 -4.31
CA ASP A 146 5.25 17.69 -4.77
C ASP A 146 4.10 17.76 -3.75
N ARG A 147 2.86 18.03 -4.22
CA ARG A 147 1.69 18.15 -3.34
C ARG A 147 1.51 16.89 -2.48
N GLY A 148 1.87 15.72 -3.01
CA GLY A 148 1.69 14.46 -2.29
C GLY A 148 2.65 14.29 -1.10
N ILE A 149 3.96 14.55 -1.25
CA ILE A 149 4.91 14.38 -0.13
C ILE A 149 4.65 15.40 0.99
N ASN A 150 4.21 16.61 0.64
CA ASN A 150 3.85 17.63 1.62
C ASN A 150 2.68 17.17 2.49
N ALA A 151 1.70 16.47 1.92
CA ALA A 151 0.59 15.91 2.70
C ALA A 151 1.07 14.86 3.72
N PHE A 152 2.05 14.01 3.38
CA PHE A 152 2.69 13.09 4.34
C PHE A 152 3.45 13.84 5.44
N VAL A 153 4.25 14.84 5.05
CA VAL A 153 5.00 15.70 5.98
C VAL A 153 4.04 16.38 6.96
N ASP A 154 2.96 16.98 6.47
CA ASP A 154 1.95 17.64 7.28
C ASP A 154 1.23 16.65 8.20
N PHE A 155 0.91 15.45 7.71
CA PHE A 155 0.30 14.40 8.52
C PHE A 155 1.22 13.98 9.68
N TYR A 156 2.51 13.72 9.41
CA TYR A 156 3.48 13.41 10.46
C TYR A 156 3.59 14.55 11.47
N ASP A 157 3.70 15.81 11.01
CA ASP A 157 3.87 16.97 11.88
C ASP A 157 2.66 17.17 12.81
N ASN A 158 1.44 17.00 12.28
CA ASN A 158 0.19 17.08 13.01
C ASN A 158 -0.01 15.90 13.97
N THR A 159 0.36 14.69 13.57
CA THR A 159 0.27 13.51 14.45
C THR A 159 1.20 13.63 15.64
N LEU A 160 2.44 14.06 15.40
CA LEU A 160 3.39 14.34 16.46
C LEU A 160 2.92 15.48 17.37
N GLN A 161 2.23 16.49 16.82
CA GLN A 161 1.63 17.53 17.65
C GLN A 161 0.57 16.95 18.60
N ALA A 162 -0.35 16.14 18.07
CA ALA A 162 -1.40 15.53 18.88
C ALA A 162 -0.84 14.63 19.99
N MET A 163 0.23 13.89 19.70
CA MET A 163 0.94 13.10 20.72
C MET A 163 1.47 13.98 21.87
N ARG A 164 2.07 15.12 21.52
CA ARG A 164 2.57 16.09 22.52
C ARG A 164 1.46 16.70 23.34
N ASP A 165 0.27 16.85 22.74
CA ASP A 165 -0.93 17.35 23.40
C ASP A 165 -1.60 16.29 24.30
N GLY A 166 -1.01 15.09 24.42
CA GLY A 166 -1.43 14.03 25.35
C GLY A 166 -2.32 12.94 24.72
N HIS A 167 -2.55 12.98 23.41
CA HIS A 167 -3.25 11.90 22.72
C HIS A 167 -2.39 10.64 22.66
N ARG A 168 -2.95 9.50 23.10
CA ARG A 168 -2.24 8.22 23.03
C ARG A 168 -2.12 7.75 21.58
N VAL A 169 -0.91 7.40 21.18
CA VAL A 169 -0.61 6.67 19.94
C VAL A 169 -0.06 5.32 20.35
N PRO A 170 -0.72 4.21 20.03
CA PRO A 170 -0.21 2.88 20.30
C PRO A 170 0.95 2.62 19.35
N LEU A 171 2.16 2.99 19.76
CA LEU A 171 3.40 2.70 19.02
C LEU A 171 3.93 1.28 19.27
N ARG A 172 3.20 0.48 20.04
CA ARG A 172 3.73 -0.79 20.54
C ARG A 172 3.37 -1.94 19.62
N GLU A 173 4.39 -2.50 18.99
CA GLU A 173 4.43 -3.95 18.79
C GLU A 173 4.23 -4.59 20.16
N SER A 174 3.17 -5.38 20.30
CA SER A 174 2.96 -6.19 21.50
C SER A 174 4.20 -7.07 21.68
N PRO A 175 4.79 -7.21 22.89
CA PRO A 175 5.94 -8.10 23.13
C PRO A 175 5.67 -9.57 22.75
N SER A 176 4.39 -9.93 22.58
CA SER A 176 3.90 -11.24 22.15
C SER A 176 3.62 -11.35 20.65
N ALA A 177 3.80 -10.27 19.87
CA ALA A 177 3.59 -10.33 18.42
C ALA A 177 4.73 -11.14 17.76
N PRO A 178 4.42 -12.05 16.81
CA PRO A 178 5.45 -12.78 16.08
C PRO A 178 6.42 -11.82 15.43
N VAL A 179 7.73 -12.11 15.52
CA VAL A 179 8.77 -11.29 14.87
C VAL A 179 8.50 -11.24 13.37
N GLN A 180 8.17 -10.06 12.85
CA GLN A 180 7.93 -9.85 11.43
C GLN A 180 9.26 -9.89 10.68
N MET A 181 9.43 -10.90 9.83
CA MET A 181 10.57 -11.06 8.92
C MET A 181 10.63 -9.94 7.88
N PRO A 182 11.82 -9.38 7.58
CA PRO A 182 11.99 -8.40 6.51
C PRO A 182 11.59 -8.92 5.12
N VAL A 183 11.00 -8.06 4.32
CA VAL A 183 10.70 -8.26 2.90
C VAL A 183 11.34 -7.11 2.12
N GLN A 184 12.28 -7.43 1.23
CA GLN A 184 12.92 -6.43 0.36
C GLN A 184 11.92 -5.87 -0.67
N PRO A 185 12.11 -4.64 -1.17
CA PRO A 185 11.22 -4.03 -2.16
C PRO A 185 10.99 -4.93 -3.38
N LEU A 186 9.75 -5.38 -3.57
CA LEU A 186 9.35 -6.33 -4.60
C LEU A 186 9.39 -5.71 -6.00
N LEU A 187 9.04 -4.43 -6.15
CA LEU A 187 8.99 -3.74 -7.45
C LEU A 187 10.38 -3.47 -8.03
N LYS A 188 11.41 -3.43 -7.19
CA LYS A 188 12.81 -3.20 -7.56
C LYS A 188 13.00 -1.91 -8.39
N ASP A 189 13.20 -2.05 -9.69
CA ASP A 189 13.43 -0.99 -10.66
C ASP A 189 12.15 -0.49 -11.34
N ILE A 190 10.98 -1.04 -11.01
CA ILE A 190 9.69 -0.50 -11.52
C ILE A 190 9.44 0.85 -10.86
N LYS A 191 9.66 1.93 -11.62
CA LYS A 191 9.59 3.31 -11.12
C LYS A 191 8.91 4.21 -12.15
N TRP A 192 7.60 4.28 -12.07
CA TRP A 192 6.78 5.09 -12.98
C TRP A 192 6.47 6.45 -12.38
N ARG A 193 6.07 7.39 -13.22
CA ARG A 193 5.55 8.69 -12.80
C ARG A 193 4.19 8.96 -13.41
N GLN A 194 3.52 9.94 -12.83
CA GLN A 194 2.45 10.65 -13.50
C GLN A 194 3.03 11.66 -14.50
N PHE A 195 2.37 11.80 -15.65
CA PHE A 195 2.73 12.74 -16.69
C PHE A 195 1.49 13.23 -17.44
N ARG A 196 1.65 14.30 -18.22
CA ARG A 196 0.57 14.80 -19.08
C ARG A 196 0.37 13.83 -20.24
N LEU A 197 -0.84 13.30 -20.35
CA LEU A 197 -1.21 12.43 -21.45
C LEU A 197 -1.11 13.20 -22.78
N ARG A 198 -0.61 12.49 -23.79
CA ARG A 198 -0.64 12.90 -25.21
C ARG A 198 -1.53 11.90 -25.94
N ASP A 199 -2.14 12.26 -27.06
CA ASP A 199 -2.90 11.31 -27.89
C ASP A 199 -4.02 10.53 -27.14
N GLN A 200 -4.63 11.17 -26.14
CA GLN A 200 -5.58 10.56 -25.20
C GLN A 200 -7.01 10.36 -25.75
N GLY A 201 -7.31 10.87 -26.94
CA GLY A 201 -8.66 10.92 -27.51
C GLY A 201 -9.47 12.14 -27.04
N ASP A 202 -10.65 12.33 -27.63
CA ASP A 202 -11.46 13.54 -27.45
C ASP A 202 -12.25 13.57 -26.11
N ASP A 203 -12.42 12.43 -25.46
CA ASP A 203 -13.14 12.27 -24.19
C ASP A 203 -12.32 12.68 -22.96
N ILE A 204 -11.00 12.86 -23.10
CA ILE A 204 -10.10 13.25 -22.01
C ILE A 204 -9.56 14.66 -22.29
N PRO A 205 -9.77 15.64 -21.38
CA PRO A 205 -9.30 17.01 -21.59
C PRO A 205 -7.80 17.08 -21.89
N GLN A 206 -7.42 17.88 -22.88
CA GLN A 206 -6.02 17.98 -23.32
C GLN A 206 -5.10 18.43 -22.19
N GLY A 207 -3.97 17.74 -22.05
CA GLY A 207 -2.97 18.03 -21.03
C GLY A 207 -3.30 17.49 -19.63
N SER A 208 -4.36 16.69 -19.48
CA SER A 208 -4.68 15.99 -18.24
C SER A 208 -3.53 15.08 -17.78
N LEU A 209 -3.37 14.95 -16.46
CA LEU A 209 -2.40 14.02 -15.88
C LEU A 209 -2.94 12.58 -15.90
N THR A 210 -2.05 11.59 -15.86
CA THR A 210 -2.43 10.17 -15.81
C THR A 210 -3.21 9.80 -14.54
N GLY A 211 -2.88 10.42 -13.40
CA GLY A 211 -3.48 10.10 -12.10
C GLY A 211 -2.76 8.98 -11.34
N CYS A 212 -2.88 9.00 -10.01
CA CYS A 212 -2.19 8.07 -9.10
C CYS A 212 -2.71 6.63 -9.20
N GLY A 213 -4.02 6.41 -9.32
CA GLY A 213 -4.61 5.07 -9.46
C GLY A 213 -4.13 4.35 -10.72
N PRO A 214 -4.25 4.94 -11.92
CA PRO A 214 -3.75 4.33 -13.16
C PRO A 214 -2.24 4.06 -13.11
N THR A 215 -1.45 4.97 -12.54
CA THR A 215 0.00 4.75 -12.35
C THR A 215 0.30 3.60 -11.38
N ALA A 216 -0.41 3.51 -10.25
CA ALA A 216 -0.24 2.40 -9.30
C ALA A 216 -0.64 1.05 -9.93
N MET A 217 -1.76 0.99 -10.65
CA MET A 217 -2.18 -0.19 -11.40
C MET A 217 -1.12 -0.62 -12.41
N ALA A 218 -0.63 0.31 -13.23
CA ALA A 218 0.35 0.00 -14.28
C ALA A 218 1.65 -0.57 -13.70
N GLN A 219 2.15 -0.01 -12.59
CA GLN A 219 3.33 -0.54 -11.90
C GLN A 219 3.10 -1.95 -11.37
N LEU A 220 1.95 -2.20 -10.74
CA LEU A 220 1.60 -3.52 -10.21
C LEU A 220 1.42 -4.56 -11.33
N MET A 221 0.76 -4.18 -12.41
CA MET A 221 0.57 -5.06 -13.57
C MET A 221 1.89 -5.35 -14.29
N THR A 222 2.82 -4.38 -14.32
CA THR A 222 4.19 -4.57 -14.83
C THR A 222 5.00 -5.53 -13.94
N TYR A 223 4.80 -5.47 -12.61
CA TYR A 223 5.41 -6.41 -11.67
C TYR A 223 4.97 -7.84 -11.96
N TRP A 224 3.66 -8.05 -12.13
CA TRP A 224 3.09 -9.36 -12.43
C TRP A 224 3.25 -9.80 -13.89
N ARG A 225 3.49 -8.87 -14.81
CA ARG A 225 3.35 -9.06 -16.27
C ARG A 225 1.99 -9.68 -16.62
N TYR A 226 0.93 -9.10 -16.07
CA TYR A 226 -0.43 -9.62 -16.18
C TYR A 226 -1.45 -8.48 -16.36
N PRO A 227 -2.50 -8.65 -17.18
CA PRO A 227 -2.88 -9.85 -17.95
C PRO A 227 -2.00 -10.10 -19.19
N ALA A 228 -1.70 -11.36 -19.47
CA ALA A 228 -0.75 -11.76 -20.52
C ALA A 228 -1.37 -11.87 -21.93
N ASP A 229 -2.69 -11.96 -22.00
CA ASP A 229 -3.46 -12.16 -23.23
C ASP A 229 -3.74 -10.86 -24.00
N CYS A 230 -3.81 -9.72 -23.30
CA CYS A 230 -4.20 -8.44 -23.90
C CYS A 230 -3.15 -7.31 -23.74
N ILE A 231 -2.00 -7.58 -23.12
CA ILE A 231 -0.91 -6.62 -22.99
C ILE A 231 0.43 -7.31 -23.31
N ASP A 232 1.14 -6.76 -24.30
CA ASP A 232 2.50 -7.18 -24.63
C ASP A 232 3.51 -6.56 -23.65
N TRP A 233 3.74 -7.24 -22.53
CA TRP A 233 4.64 -6.81 -21.46
C TRP A 233 6.11 -6.72 -21.89
N THR A 234 6.50 -7.26 -23.04
CA THR A 234 7.86 -7.10 -23.57
C THR A 234 8.14 -5.69 -24.07
N LYS A 235 7.08 -4.95 -24.44
CA LYS A 235 7.13 -3.55 -24.88
C LYS A 235 6.92 -2.56 -23.74
N VAL A 236 6.50 -3.02 -22.58
CA VAL A 236 6.29 -2.17 -21.40
C VAL A 236 7.61 -1.95 -20.67
N SER A 237 8.12 -0.72 -20.73
CA SER A 237 9.27 -0.32 -19.92
C SER A 237 8.98 -0.42 -18.43
N ARG A 238 9.97 -0.88 -17.66
CA ARG A 238 9.90 -0.92 -16.18
C ARG A 238 9.98 0.49 -15.58
N THR A 239 10.53 1.45 -16.32
CA THR A 239 10.63 2.84 -15.89
C THR A 239 9.98 3.78 -16.90
N CYS A 240 9.22 4.77 -16.41
CA CYS A 240 8.74 5.88 -17.23
C CYS A 240 9.65 7.10 -16.96
N LEU A 241 10.87 7.11 -17.52
CA LEU A 241 11.81 8.22 -17.38
C LEU A 241 11.73 9.12 -18.62
N TRP A 242 11.15 10.30 -18.42
CA TRP A 242 11.24 11.45 -19.32
C TRP A 242 12.61 12.15 -19.10
N PRO A 243 13.29 12.73 -20.12
CA PRO A 243 12.76 13.23 -21.40
C PRO A 243 12.86 12.34 -22.65
N ASP A 244 13.65 11.26 -22.63
CA ASP A 244 14.11 10.63 -23.88
C ASP A 244 13.49 9.25 -24.19
N GLY A 245 12.42 8.87 -23.47
CA GLY A 245 11.78 7.55 -23.62
C GLY A 245 10.55 7.55 -24.54
N ASP A 246 10.43 6.53 -25.39
CA ASP A 246 9.24 6.25 -26.19
C ASP A 246 8.01 5.95 -25.29
N THR A 247 7.04 6.86 -25.27
CA THR A 247 5.79 6.71 -24.51
C THR A 247 4.65 6.08 -25.32
N THR A 248 4.89 5.71 -26.58
CA THR A 248 3.85 5.27 -27.53
C THR A 248 3.09 4.04 -27.03
N PHE A 249 3.75 3.15 -26.28
CA PHE A 249 3.09 1.98 -25.68
C PHE A 249 2.50 2.25 -24.28
N ILE A 250 3.09 3.16 -23.52
CA ILE A 250 2.70 3.44 -22.13
C ILE A 250 1.43 4.29 -22.07
N THR A 251 1.31 5.27 -22.97
CA THR A 251 0.19 6.22 -22.97
C THR A 251 -1.16 5.53 -23.23
N PRO A 252 -1.34 4.69 -24.26
CA PRO A 252 -2.60 3.96 -24.47
C PRO A 252 -2.96 3.05 -23.29
N LEU A 253 -1.97 2.42 -22.65
CA LEU A 253 -2.18 1.61 -21.45
C LEU A 253 -2.72 2.47 -20.31
N LEU A 254 -2.08 3.59 -19.97
CA LEU A 254 -2.53 4.46 -18.88
C LEU A 254 -3.90 5.09 -19.17
N VAL A 255 -4.19 5.43 -20.41
CA VAL A 255 -5.53 5.88 -20.83
C VAL A 255 -6.57 4.78 -20.61
N ARG A 256 -6.27 3.53 -21.00
CA ARG A 256 -7.16 2.38 -20.76
C ARG A 256 -7.39 2.15 -19.27
N LEU A 257 -6.35 2.20 -18.45
CA LEU A 257 -6.45 2.04 -17.00
C LEU A 257 -7.26 3.18 -16.36
N GLY A 258 -7.05 4.42 -16.79
CA GLY A 258 -7.83 5.56 -16.30
C GLY A 258 -9.31 5.49 -16.68
N ARG A 259 -9.65 5.00 -17.88
CA ARG A 259 -11.04 4.73 -18.25
C ARG A 259 -11.67 3.62 -17.41
N ALA A 260 -10.93 2.52 -17.18
CA ALA A 260 -11.40 1.39 -16.36
C ALA A 260 -11.75 1.82 -14.92
N VAL A 261 -10.95 2.71 -14.33
CA VAL A 261 -11.23 3.26 -12.99
C VAL A 261 -12.17 4.46 -12.98
N LYS A 262 -12.68 4.87 -14.15
CA LYS A 262 -13.53 6.07 -14.31
C LYS A 262 -12.86 7.31 -13.71
N ALA A 263 -11.60 7.52 -14.06
CA ALA A 263 -10.78 8.61 -13.54
C ALA A 263 -11.40 9.98 -13.85
N ASP A 264 -11.37 10.88 -12.87
CA ASP A 264 -11.75 12.28 -13.04
C ASP A 264 -10.51 13.05 -13.51
N TYR A 265 -10.41 13.24 -14.84
CA TYR A 265 -9.22 13.77 -15.49
C TYR A 265 -9.11 15.29 -15.38
N GLY A 266 -7.93 15.76 -14.96
CA GLY A 266 -7.65 17.19 -14.85
C GLY A 266 -6.21 17.57 -15.14
N ILE A 267 -6.03 18.82 -15.57
CA ILE A 267 -4.71 19.41 -15.88
C ILE A 267 -3.84 19.66 -14.64
N GLU A 268 -4.48 19.80 -13.46
CA GLU A 268 -3.86 20.03 -12.16
C GLU A 268 -3.75 18.75 -11.31
N GLY A 269 -4.34 17.66 -11.78
CA GLY A 269 -4.47 16.40 -11.05
C GLY A 269 -5.61 15.56 -11.62
N THR A 270 -5.43 14.24 -11.59
CA THR A 270 -6.45 13.27 -12.00
C THR A 270 -6.75 12.37 -10.82
N ALA A 271 -8.01 12.32 -10.40
CA ALA A 271 -8.45 11.57 -9.23
C ALA A 271 -9.05 10.21 -9.61
N SER A 272 -8.86 9.23 -8.75
CA SER A 272 -9.47 7.90 -8.88
C SER A 272 -9.66 7.28 -7.51
N GLY A 273 -10.77 6.58 -7.29
CA GLY A 273 -11.09 5.96 -6.01
C GLY A 273 -10.56 4.52 -5.91
N ILE A 274 -10.20 4.11 -4.69
CA ILE A 274 -9.64 2.79 -4.43
C ILE A 274 -10.61 1.64 -4.76
N VAL A 275 -11.92 1.87 -4.61
CA VAL A 275 -12.96 0.90 -4.96
C VAL A 275 -13.01 0.67 -6.47
N GLN A 276 -12.87 1.73 -7.26
CA GLN A 276 -12.82 1.64 -8.72
C GLN A 276 -11.55 0.93 -9.19
N VAL A 277 -10.40 1.21 -8.55
CA VAL A 277 -9.15 0.47 -8.79
C VAL A 277 -9.35 -1.03 -8.54
N HIS A 278 -9.93 -1.41 -7.39
CA HIS A 278 -10.19 -2.81 -7.08
C HIS A 278 -11.10 -3.49 -8.10
N ARG A 279 -12.23 -2.87 -8.45
CA ARG A 279 -13.17 -3.40 -9.44
C ARG A 279 -12.51 -3.57 -10.81
N ALA A 280 -11.80 -2.55 -11.30
CA ALA A 280 -11.09 -2.65 -12.57
C ALA A 280 -10.09 -3.82 -12.57
N MET A 281 -9.29 -3.96 -11.51
CA MET A 281 -8.31 -5.05 -11.39
C MET A 281 -8.99 -6.44 -11.45
N VAL A 282 -10.07 -6.64 -10.70
CA VAL A 282 -10.75 -7.95 -10.60
C VAL A 282 -11.65 -8.25 -11.81
N ASP A 283 -12.50 -7.31 -12.17
CA ASP A 283 -13.60 -7.51 -13.12
C ASP A 283 -13.15 -7.32 -14.57
N GLU A 284 -12.23 -6.38 -14.84
CA GLU A 284 -11.78 -6.06 -16.20
C GLU A 284 -10.42 -6.66 -16.55
N PHE A 285 -9.49 -6.70 -15.59
CA PHE A 285 -8.12 -7.16 -15.83
C PHE A 285 -7.84 -8.56 -15.30
N GLY A 286 -8.85 -9.26 -14.76
CA GLY A 286 -8.75 -10.67 -14.40
C GLY A 286 -7.90 -10.98 -13.17
N PHE A 287 -7.58 -9.99 -12.34
CA PHE A 287 -6.92 -10.26 -11.06
C PHE A 287 -7.79 -11.14 -10.16
N SER A 288 -7.13 -11.73 -9.17
CA SER A 288 -7.78 -12.63 -8.23
C SER A 288 -8.92 -11.94 -7.49
N VAL A 289 -10.06 -12.61 -7.47
CA VAL A 289 -11.22 -12.30 -6.60
C VAL A 289 -10.88 -12.41 -5.11
N ARG A 290 -9.65 -12.79 -4.74
CA ARG A 290 -9.10 -12.65 -3.38
C ARG A 290 -8.76 -11.21 -3.04
N ALA A 291 -8.60 -10.34 -4.04
CA ALA A 291 -8.36 -8.93 -3.81
C ALA A 291 -9.53 -8.31 -3.02
N ARG A 292 -9.21 -7.50 -2.01
CA ARG A 292 -10.20 -6.88 -1.11
C ARG A 292 -9.86 -5.43 -0.88
N VAL A 293 -10.86 -4.57 -1.02
CA VAL A 293 -10.80 -3.21 -0.52
C VAL A 293 -10.89 -3.25 0.99
N CYS A 294 -9.89 -2.68 1.64
CA CYS A 294 -9.91 -2.35 3.05
C CYS A 294 -10.35 -0.89 3.15
N ASP A 295 -11.58 -0.66 3.61
CA ASP A 295 -12.18 0.67 3.77
C ASP A 295 -12.23 1.10 5.25
N SER A 296 -13.03 2.12 5.55
CA SER A 296 -13.19 2.72 6.89
C SER A 296 -13.66 1.75 7.99
N ASN A 297 -14.08 0.53 7.65
CA ASN A 297 -14.50 -0.49 8.61
C ASN A 297 -13.33 -1.31 9.18
N LEU A 298 -12.10 -1.08 8.71
CA LEU A 298 -10.89 -1.73 9.21
C LEU A 298 -9.97 -0.68 9.82
N THR A 299 -9.36 -1.02 10.95
CA THR A 299 -8.33 -0.19 11.57
C THR A 299 -7.07 -0.15 10.68
N GLU A 300 -6.29 0.94 10.76
CA GLU A 300 -4.99 1.03 10.06
C GLU A 300 -4.08 -0.15 10.42
N ARG A 301 -4.13 -0.60 11.68
CA ARG A 301 -3.39 -1.77 12.16
C ARG A 301 -3.78 -3.06 11.44
N GLU A 302 -5.07 -3.30 11.29
CA GLU A 302 -5.58 -4.46 10.55
C GLU A 302 -5.08 -4.40 9.10
N LEU A 303 -5.26 -3.27 8.41
CA LEU A 303 -4.77 -3.08 7.03
C LEU A 303 -3.28 -3.41 6.91
N LEU A 304 -2.45 -2.85 7.80
CA LEU A 304 -1.00 -3.05 7.79
C LEU A 304 -0.58 -4.51 8.07
N GLN A 305 -1.38 -5.26 8.82
CA GLN A 305 -1.19 -6.70 9.00
C GLN A 305 -1.49 -7.46 7.71
N GLY A 306 -2.59 -7.13 7.02
CA GLY A 306 -2.91 -7.72 5.71
C GLY A 306 -1.82 -7.44 4.67
N VAL A 307 -1.35 -6.20 4.60
CA VAL A 307 -0.23 -5.80 3.75
C VAL A 307 1.03 -6.60 4.06
N TYR A 308 1.39 -6.76 5.33
CA TYR A 308 2.57 -7.55 5.71
C TYR A 308 2.49 -9.00 5.20
N LEU A 309 1.31 -9.62 5.26
CA LEU A 309 1.11 -10.99 4.80
C LEU A 309 1.15 -11.11 3.28
N ASP A 310 0.59 -10.14 2.56
CA ASP A 310 0.73 -10.04 1.10
C ASP A 310 2.21 -9.94 0.71
N LEU A 311 2.97 -9.07 1.38
CA LEU A 311 4.41 -8.91 1.14
C LEU A 311 5.19 -10.21 1.37
N ARG A 312 4.84 -10.98 2.40
CA ARG A 312 5.43 -12.31 2.67
C ARG A 312 5.17 -13.32 1.55
N ARG A 313 4.12 -13.10 0.75
CA ARG A 313 3.75 -13.92 -0.42
C ARG A 313 4.29 -13.35 -1.73
N GLY A 314 5.09 -12.28 -1.67
CA GLY A 314 5.56 -11.58 -2.87
C GLY A 314 4.44 -10.80 -3.57
N GLN A 315 3.46 -10.29 -2.83
CA GLN A 315 2.33 -9.55 -3.37
C GLN A 315 2.42 -8.09 -2.90
N PRO A 316 2.69 -7.12 -3.79
CA PRO A 316 2.59 -5.71 -3.43
C PRO A 316 1.12 -5.29 -3.25
N SER A 317 0.86 -4.43 -2.28
CA SER A 317 -0.49 -3.92 -1.99
C SER A 317 -0.65 -2.49 -2.50
N VAL A 318 -1.88 -2.09 -2.86
CA VAL A 318 -2.20 -0.69 -3.15
C VAL A 318 -2.67 -0.04 -1.85
N LEU A 319 -2.12 1.11 -1.48
CA LEU A 319 -2.52 1.87 -0.31
C LEU A 319 -3.07 3.23 -0.73
N CYS A 320 -4.01 3.76 0.06
CA CYS A 320 -4.55 5.10 -0.07
C CYS A 320 -4.35 5.85 1.24
N GLY A 321 -3.82 7.06 1.14
CA GLY A 321 -3.52 7.92 2.28
C GLY A 321 -3.13 9.31 1.82
N CYS A 322 -3.43 10.33 2.63
CA CYS A 322 -3.08 11.73 2.35
C CYS A 322 -3.51 12.22 0.95
N GLY A 323 -4.64 11.73 0.43
CA GLY A 323 -5.16 12.09 -0.89
C GLY A 323 -4.42 11.45 -2.07
N HIS A 324 -3.59 10.44 -1.83
CA HIS A 324 -2.76 9.78 -2.85
C HIS A 324 -2.91 8.25 -2.82
N LEU A 325 -2.74 7.61 -3.99
CA LEU A 325 -2.65 6.16 -4.12
C LEU A 325 -1.20 5.77 -4.48
N PHE A 326 -0.64 4.84 -3.73
CA PHE A 326 0.74 4.39 -3.85
C PHE A 326 0.85 2.89 -3.59
N LEU A 327 1.99 2.30 -3.91
CA LEU A 327 2.21 0.87 -3.70
C LEU A 327 3.06 0.64 -2.47
N CYS A 328 2.69 -0.36 -1.66
CA CYS A 328 3.53 -0.90 -0.61
C CYS A 328 4.11 -2.23 -1.07
N ASP A 329 5.43 -2.32 -1.12
CA ASP A 329 6.13 -3.44 -1.74
C ASP A 329 7.31 -3.98 -0.90
N GLY A 330 7.46 -3.56 0.35
CA GLY A 330 8.48 -4.09 1.25
C GLY A 330 8.17 -3.83 2.71
N TYR A 331 8.83 -4.57 3.60
CA TYR A 331 8.71 -4.42 5.05
C TYR A 331 10.07 -4.60 5.74
N TYR A 332 10.39 -3.74 6.69
CA TYR A 332 11.62 -3.83 7.49
C TYR A 332 11.42 -3.18 8.86
N ARG A 333 11.41 -3.97 9.95
CA ARG A 333 11.44 -3.48 11.35
C ARG A 333 10.42 -2.36 11.64
N GLY A 334 9.16 -2.58 11.28
CA GLY A 334 8.07 -1.62 11.46
C GLY A 334 8.01 -0.49 10.41
N TYR A 335 8.87 -0.53 9.39
CA TYR A 335 8.78 0.33 8.22
C TYR A 335 8.23 -0.43 7.02
N TYR A 336 7.42 0.25 6.22
CA TYR A 336 6.88 -0.24 4.97
C TYR A 336 7.55 0.51 3.82
N HIS A 337 8.04 -0.22 2.83
CA HIS A 337 8.60 0.40 1.63
C HIS A 337 7.47 0.83 0.69
N LEU A 338 7.47 2.11 0.34
CA LEU A 338 6.46 2.72 -0.50
C LEU A 338 7.08 3.14 -1.84
N ASN A 339 6.44 2.74 -2.93
CA ASN A 339 6.64 3.32 -4.25
C ASN A 339 5.56 4.36 -4.49
N MET A 340 5.97 5.63 -4.58
CA MET A 340 5.09 6.79 -4.63
C MET A 340 4.51 7.05 -6.03
N GLY A 341 5.01 6.37 -7.07
CA GLY A 341 4.60 6.61 -8.45
C GLY A 341 5.07 7.95 -8.99
N TRP A 342 6.27 8.40 -8.59
CA TRP A 342 6.92 9.65 -9.03
C TRP A 342 8.36 9.44 -9.54
N SER A 343 8.58 8.42 -10.38
CA SER A 343 9.91 8.06 -10.95
C SER A 343 10.98 7.79 -9.89
N GLY A 344 10.59 7.18 -8.77
CA GLY A 344 11.48 6.93 -7.64
C GLY A 344 11.65 8.12 -6.71
N ASN A 345 11.01 9.26 -6.99
CA ASN A 345 11.04 10.41 -6.10
C ASN A 345 10.29 10.11 -4.81
N PHE A 346 10.99 10.23 -3.68
CA PHE A 346 10.47 9.90 -2.35
C PHE A 346 10.09 8.41 -2.14
N ASP A 347 10.45 7.51 -3.04
CA ASP A 347 10.35 6.07 -2.75
C ASP A 347 11.25 5.74 -1.55
N GLY A 348 10.74 4.99 -0.57
CA GLY A 348 11.48 4.75 0.65
C GLY A 348 10.70 4.00 1.72
N TRP A 349 11.30 3.88 2.88
CA TRP A 349 10.79 3.21 4.06
C TRP A 349 10.05 4.20 4.95
N TYR A 350 8.77 3.95 5.21
CA TYR A 350 7.89 4.83 5.99
C TYR A 350 7.30 4.08 7.18
N ARG A 351 7.22 4.76 8.33
CA ARG A 351 6.53 4.27 9.51
C ARG A 351 5.15 4.90 9.59
N PHE A 352 4.11 4.09 9.66
CA PHE A 352 2.77 4.59 9.95
C PHE A 352 2.63 4.83 11.46
N ILE A 353 2.25 6.05 11.82
CA ILE A 353 1.94 6.44 13.20
C ILE A 353 0.48 6.92 13.24
N ALA A 354 -0.35 6.30 14.07
CA ALA A 354 -1.75 6.67 14.20
C ALA A 354 -2.19 6.69 15.67
N PRO A 355 -2.87 7.75 16.15
CA PRO A 355 -3.41 7.82 17.50
C PRO A 355 -4.60 6.88 17.73
N ASP A 356 -4.78 6.46 18.98
CA ASP A 356 -5.93 5.66 19.47
C ASP A 356 -7.27 6.39 19.22
N THR A 357 -7.24 7.72 19.15
CA THR A 357 -8.40 8.56 18.80
C THR A 357 -8.20 9.15 17.40
N PRO A 358 -9.21 9.05 16.50
CA PRO A 358 -9.15 9.72 15.20
C PRO A 358 -8.86 11.20 15.40
N LEU A 359 -7.78 11.70 14.78
CA LEU A 359 -7.54 13.14 14.75
C LEU A 359 -8.66 13.80 13.95
N LEU A 360 -8.81 15.12 14.12
CA LEU A 360 -9.65 15.94 13.24
C LEU A 360 -9.32 15.73 11.74
N HIS A 361 -8.13 15.19 11.44
CA HIS A 361 -7.61 14.89 10.11
C HIS A 361 -7.57 13.38 9.75
N GLY A 362 -8.07 12.47 10.60
CA GLY A 362 -8.11 11.02 10.33
C GLY A 362 -6.79 10.25 10.56
N THR A 363 -6.69 9.05 9.99
CA THR A 363 -5.49 8.17 9.95
C THR A 363 -4.63 8.46 8.72
N MET A 364 -3.35 8.04 8.71
CA MET A 364 -2.47 8.30 7.56
C MET A 364 -2.97 7.53 6.34
N LEU A 365 -3.35 6.28 6.57
CA LEU A 365 -4.04 5.44 5.60
C LEU A 365 -5.54 5.55 5.83
N ASN A 366 -6.29 5.83 4.77
CA ASN A 366 -7.75 5.79 4.77
C ASN A 366 -8.31 4.62 3.93
N GLY A 367 -7.42 3.78 3.40
CA GLY A 367 -7.79 2.50 2.81
C GLY A 367 -6.63 1.78 2.14
N GLY A 368 -6.89 0.58 1.66
CA GLY A 368 -5.93 -0.23 0.91
C GLY A 368 -6.60 -1.32 0.09
N ILE A 369 -5.84 -1.97 -0.79
CA ILE A 369 -6.24 -3.20 -1.47
C ILE A 369 -5.16 -4.24 -1.18
N VAL A 370 -5.59 -5.32 -0.52
CA VAL A 370 -4.79 -6.52 -0.25
C VAL A 370 -5.23 -7.67 -1.16
N GLY A 371 -4.39 -8.69 -1.33
CA GLY A 371 -4.66 -9.87 -2.15
C GLY A 371 -4.60 -9.62 -3.66
N LEU A 372 -3.87 -8.58 -4.10
CA LEU A 372 -3.70 -8.24 -5.52
C LEU A 372 -2.65 -9.15 -6.19
N GLU A 373 -3.10 -10.33 -6.57
CA GLU A 373 -2.34 -11.27 -7.41
C GLU A 373 -3.13 -11.58 -8.71
N PRO A 374 -2.45 -11.94 -9.81
CA PRO A 374 -3.08 -12.53 -10.98
C PRO A 374 -3.96 -13.69 -10.56
N ARG A 375 -5.11 -13.86 -11.23
CA ARG A 375 -5.91 -15.06 -11.02
C ARG A 375 -5.08 -16.27 -11.44
N ARG A 376 -4.71 -17.10 -10.47
CA ARG A 376 -4.07 -18.38 -10.76
C ARG A 376 -5.07 -19.29 -11.46
N GLU A 377 -4.64 -19.92 -12.55
CA GLU A 377 -5.28 -21.15 -12.99
C GLU A 377 -5.21 -22.15 -11.84
N ALA A 378 -6.26 -22.92 -11.62
CA ALA A 378 -6.31 -23.85 -10.50
C ALA A 378 -5.11 -24.82 -10.61
N GLU A 379 -4.23 -24.85 -9.61
CA GLU A 379 -3.14 -25.84 -9.53
C GLU A 379 -3.72 -27.21 -9.83
N THR A 380 -3.20 -27.92 -10.83
CA THR A 380 -3.79 -29.20 -11.24
C THR A 380 -3.41 -30.33 -10.28
N ARG A 381 -2.33 -30.16 -9.52
CA ARG A 381 -1.79 -31.17 -8.61
C ARG A 381 -2.40 -31.05 -7.22
N TRP A 382 -2.89 -32.18 -6.71
CA TRP A 382 -3.34 -32.30 -5.32
C TRP A 382 -2.14 -32.39 -4.37
N PHE A 383 -2.19 -31.60 -3.29
CA PHE A 383 -1.37 -31.84 -2.12
C PHE A 383 -2.10 -32.88 -1.26
N GLU A 384 -1.46 -34.00 -0.93
CA GLU A 384 -2.11 -35.12 -0.25
C GLU A 384 -1.65 -35.22 1.20
N VAL A 385 -2.61 -35.35 2.12
CA VAL A 385 -2.35 -35.50 3.56
C VAL A 385 -3.13 -36.68 4.11
N ARG A 386 -2.48 -37.45 4.97
CA ARG A 386 -3.11 -38.51 5.75
C ARG A 386 -3.10 -38.15 7.24
N CYS A 387 -4.29 -38.05 7.82
CA CYS A 387 -4.48 -37.91 9.25
C CYS A 387 -4.68 -39.31 9.84
N SER A 388 -3.81 -39.74 10.75
CA SER A 388 -3.98 -41.01 11.48
C SER A 388 -4.93 -40.87 12.66
N GLN A 389 -5.10 -39.64 13.16
CA GLN A 389 -5.97 -39.28 14.27
C GLN A 389 -6.66 -37.95 13.93
N ALA A 390 -7.89 -37.77 14.42
CA ALA A 390 -8.61 -36.51 14.24
C ALA A 390 -7.91 -35.38 15.02
N GLY A 391 -7.96 -34.17 14.50
CA GLY A 391 -7.32 -32.98 15.06
C GLY A 391 -5.84 -32.81 14.71
N THR A 392 -5.28 -33.67 13.86
CA THR A 392 -3.85 -33.67 13.52
C THR A 392 -3.52 -33.07 12.15
N LEU A 393 -4.49 -32.48 11.44
CA LEU A 393 -4.23 -31.86 10.12
C LEU A 393 -3.20 -30.73 10.22
N ALA A 394 -3.25 -29.94 11.30
CA ALA A 394 -2.31 -28.85 11.56
C ALA A 394 -0.87 -29.34 11.71
N ASP A 395 -0.65 -30.55 12.22
CA ASP A 395 0.69 -31.14 12.38
C ASP A 395 1.29 -31.61 11.05
N LYS A 396 0.45 -31.74 10.00
CA LYS A 396 0.87 -32.20 8.67
C LYS A 396 1.18 -31.06 7.72
N LEU A 397 0.85 -29.83 8.09
CA LEU A 397 1.02 -28.64 7.25
C LEU A 397 1.83 -27.59 8.01
N ASN A 398 2.90 -27.10 7.39
CA ASN A 398 3.57 -25.90 7.89
C ASN A 398 2.81 -24.63 7.48
N LEU A 399 3.14 -23.49 8.11
CA LEU A 399 2.48 -22.21 7.84
C LEU A 399 2.49 -21.84 6.35
N THR A 400 3.61 -22.03 5.66
CA THR A 400 3.70 -21.76 4.22
C THR A 400 2.71 -22.60 3.43
N GLN A 401 2.61 -23.91 3.71
CA GLN A 401 1.67 -24.81 3.03
C GLN A 401 0.22 -24.43 3.31
N CYS A 402 -0.11 -24.07 4.54
CA CYS A 402 -1.44 -23.57 4.90
C CYS A 402 -1.83 -22.33 4.08
N GLU A 403 -0.85 -21.48 3.74
CA GLU A 403 -1.07 -20.28 2.96
C GLU A 403 -1.13 -20.52 1.45
N THR A 404 -0.33 -21.45 0.91
CA THR A 404 -0.09 -21.57 -0.53
C THR A 404 -0.80 -22.72 -1.22
N VAL A 405 -1.18 -23.79 -0.52
CA VAL A 405 -1.80 -24.97 -1.13
C VAL A 405 -3.14 -24.61 -1.79
N GLY A 406 -3.24 -24.83 -3.11
CA GLY A 406 -4.45 -24.54 -3.89
C GLY A 406 -5.47 -25.68 -3.94
N LYS A 407 -5.01 -26.93 -3.87
CA LYS A 407 -5.84 -28.14 -3.86
C LYS A 407 -5.33 -29.13 -2.81
N LEU A 408 -6.21 -29.58 -1.92
CA LEU A 408 -5.85 -30.44 -0.78
C LEU A 408 -6.74 -31.68 -0.77
N ARG A 409 -6.12 -32.86 -0.85
CA ARG A 409 -6.77 -34.16 -0.66
C ARG A 409 -6.41 -34.70 0.72
N ILE A 410 -7.42 -35.13 1.46
CA ILE A 410 -7.25 -35.61 2.82
C ILE A 410 -7.83 -37.01 2.97
N SER A 411 -7.08 -37.87 3.66
CA SER A 411 -7.56 -39.18 4.09
C SER A 411 -7.49 -39.32 5.61
N GLY A 412 -8.40 -40.14 6.16
CA GLY A 412 -8.50 -40.41 7.60
C GLY A 412 -9.56 -39.59 8.36
N PRO A 413 -9.62 -39.73 9.69
CA PRO A 413 -10.63 -39.07 10.52
C PRO A 413 -10.36 -37.57 10.69
N LEU A 414 -11.41 -36.76 10.63
CA LEU A 414 -11.36 -35.29 10.80
C LEU A 414 -12.39 -34.81 11.83
N ASN A 415 -12.00 -33.86 12.67
CA ASN A 415 -12.85 -33.24 13.70
C ASN A 415 -13.00 -31.72 13.54
N GLY A 416 -13.59 -31.06 14.54
CA GLY A 416 -13.83 -29.61 14.53
C GLY A 416 -12.58 -28.75 14.36
N SER A 417 -11.45 -29.13 14.95
CA SER A 417 -10.19 -28.40 14.75
C SER A 417 -9.64 -28.52 13.34
N ASP A 418 -9.75 -29.69 12.70
CA ASP A 418 -9.33 -29.86 11.31
C ASP A 418 -10.22 -29.06 10.35
N ILE A 419 -11.55 -29.09 10.58
CA ILE A 419 -12.51 -28.30 9.80
C ILE A 419 -12.23 -26.80 9.97
N ARG A 420 -11.91 -26.33 11.18
CA ARG A 420 -11.54 -24.93 11.41
C ARG A 420 -10.35 -24.52 10.54
N LEU A 421 -9.28 -25.33 10.51
CA LEU A 421 -8.11 -25.07 9.68
C LEU A 421 -8.48 -25.04 8.19
N LEU A 422 -9.27 -26.01 7.72
CA LEU A 422 -9.73 -26.05 6.32
C LEU A 422 -10.56 -24.84 5.92
N ARG A 423 -11.44 -24.36 6.81
CA ARG A 423 -12.22 -23.14 6.58
C ARG A 423 -11.31 -21.93 6.42
N GLN A 424 -10.34 -21.78 7.32
CA GLN A 424 -9.33 -20.73 7.20
C GLN A 424 -8.60 -20.86 5.85
N MET A 425 -8.28 -22.09 5.43
CA MET A 425 -7.48 -22.32 4.20
C MET A 425 -8.31 -21.96 2.98
N ALA A 426 -9.61 -22.23 3.03
CA ALA A 426 -10.59 -21.91 2.01
C ALA A 426 -11.11 -20.46 2.07
N GLY A 427 -10.43 -19.57 2.82
CA GLY A 427 -10.71 -18.14 2.83
C GLY A 427 -11.91 -17.73 3.67
N PHE A 428 -12.23 -18.47 4.73
CA PHE A 428 -13.19 -18.02 5.73
C PHE A 428 -12.64 -16.81 6.52
N LEU A 429 -13.45 -15.75 6.61
CA LEU A 429 -13.12 -14.53 7.33
C LEU A 429 -13.71 -14.55 8.74
N SER A 430 -12.84 -14.64 9.75
CA SER A 430 -13.19 -14.43 11.16
C SER A 430 -12.79 -13.02 11.61
N PRO A 431 -13.36 -12.45 12.68
CA PRO A 431 -12.91 -11.18 13.28
C PRO A 431 -11.42 -11.15 13.59
N GLU A 432 -10.88 -12.29 14.03
CA GLU A 432 -9.47 -12.46 14.42
C GLU A 432 -8.55 -12.59 13.19
N ASN A 433 -9.09 -13.07 12.06
CA ASN A 433 -8.35 -13.31 10.82
C ASN A 433 -8.86 -12.50 9.63
N ARG A 434 -9.55 -11.37 9.84
CA ARG A 434 -10.17 -10.54 8.77
C ARG A 434 -9.19 -10.22 7.66
N LEU A 435 -7.89 -10.13 8.00
CA LEU A 435 -6.79 -9.88 7.08
C LEU A 435 -5.57 -10.78 7.34
N SER A 436 -5.65 -11.67 8.33
CA SER A 436 -4.50 -12.44 8.85
C SER A 436 -4.26 -13.74 8.11
N TRP A 437 -5.25 -14.22 7.34
CA TRP A 437 -5.24 -15.61 6.85
C TRP A 437 -6.14 -15.81 5.62
N HIS A 438 -5.61 -15.48 4.44
CA HIS A 438 -6.24 -15.82 3.17
C HIS A 438 -5.53 -17.06 2.61
N GLY A 439 -5.85 -18.26 3.10
CA GLY A 439 -5.29 -19.49 2.53
C GLY A 439 -5.66 -19.61 1.05
N SER A 440 -4.84 -20.26 0.24
CA SER A 440 -5.04 -20.34 -1.22
C SER A 440 -5.95 -21.49 -1.65
N LEU A 441 -6.58 -22.18 -0.70
CA LEU A 441 -7.29 -23.43 -0.95
C LEU A 441 -8.59 -23.18 -1.73
N THR A 442 -8.65 -23.75 -2.93
CA THR A 442 -9.79 -23.64 -3.85
C THR A 442 -10.48 -24.98 -4.09
N ALA A 443 -9.79 -26.11 -3.89
CA ALA A 443 -10.39 -27.44 -4.01
C ALA A 443 -10.05 -28.30 -2.80
N ILE A 444 -11.06 -28.97 -2.25
CA ILE A 444 -10.90 -29.91 -1.13
C ILE A 444 -11.45 -31.26 -1.56
N ASP A 445 -10.62 -32.29 -1.47
CA ASP A 445 -11.04 -33.68 -1.67
C ASP A 445 -11.06 -34.42 -0.33
N LEU A 446 -12.28 -34.69 0.18
CA LEU A 446 -12.51 -35.45 1.41
C LEU A 446 -13.02 -36.87 1.13
N SER A 447 -12.93 -37.37 -0.10
CA SER A 447 -13.53 -38.65 -0.49
C SER A 447 -13.06 -39.83 0.36
N ASP A 448 -11.78 -39.85 0.74
CA ASP A 448 -11.16 -40.86 1.61
C ASP A 448 -11.03 -40.41 3.09
N ALA A 449 -11.69 -39.31 3.44
CA ALA A 449 -11.78 -38.83 4.81
C ALA A 449 -13.08 -39.30 5.49
N ARG A 450 -13.15 -39.12 6.81
CA ARG A 450 -14.37 -39.34 7.60
C ARG A 450 -14.53 -38.26 8.65
N ILE A 451 -15.69 -37.60 8.68
CA ILE A 451 -16.02 -36.67 9.78
C ILE A 451 -16.36 -37.47 11.02
N VAL A 452 -15.66 -37.22 12.12
CA VAL A 452 -15.91 -37.83 13.44
C VAL A 452 -16.49 -36.79 14.41
N ALA A 453 -17.21 -37.27 15.43
CA ALA A 453 -17.81 -36.40 16.43
C ALA A 453 -16.74 -35.77 17.33
N ASP A 454 -16.96 -34.52 17.74
CA ASP A 454 -16.08 -33.79 18.66
C ASP A 454 -16.88 -32.76 19.48
N THR A 455 -16.24 -32.22 20.49
CA THR A 455 -16.69 -31.10 21.34
C THR A 455 -16.04 -29.78 20.93
N VAL A 456 -14.94 -29.80 20.16
CA VAL A 456 -14.29 -28.58 19.67
C VAL A 456 -15.11 -27.97 18.53
N PRO A 457 -15.56 -26.70 18.65
CA PRO A 457 -16.32 -26.06 17.60
C PRO A 457 -15.42 -25.59 16.45
N PHE A 458 -15.87 -25.77 15.20
CA PHE A 458 -15.22 -25.23 14.00
C PHE A 458 -15.57 -23.76 13.73
N LEU A 459 -16.51 -23.20 14.48
CA LEU A 459 -16.92 -21.79 14.49
C LEU A 459 -17.17 -21.33 15.94
N THR A 460 -16.55 -20.24 16.35
CA THR A 460 -16.79 -19.58 17.65
C THR A 460 -18.09 -18.77 17.63
N ASP A 461 -18.59 -18.40 18.81
CA ASP A 461 -19.74 -17.50 18.94
C ASP A 461 -19.49 -16.11 18.36
N ASP A 462 -18.27 -15.60 18.48
CA ASP A 462 -17.91 -14.31 17.90
C ASP A 462 -17.89 -14.36 16.38
N GLU A 463 -17.38 -15.44 15.78
CA GLU A 463 -17.45 -15.69 14.34
C GLU A 463 -18.89 -15.83 13.84
N LEU A 464 -19.76 -16.50 14.60
CA LEU A 464 -21.18 -16.63 14.27
C LEU A 464 -21.88 -15.27 14.27
N ARG A 465 -21.61 -14.45 15.29
CA ARG A 465 -22.17 -13.11 15.43
C ARG A 465 -21.66 -12.19 14.33
N SER A 466 -20.35 -12.15 14.10
CA SER A 466 -19.73 -11.20 13.17
C SER A 466 -19.97 -11.52 11.71
N SER A 467 -19.95 -12.81 11.34
CA SER A 467 -19.94 -13.23 9.94
C SER A 467 -21.33 -13.64 9.46
N PHE A 468 -22.24 -13.97 10.37
CA PHE A 468 -23.60 -14.42 10.04
C PHE A 468 -24.71 -13.70 10.82
N GLY A 469 -24.41 -12.82 11.77
CA GLY A 469 -25.42 -12.12 12.58
C GLY A 469 -26.19 -13.04 13.53
N ILE A 470 -25.66 -14.23 13.84
CA ILE A 470 -26.33 -15.25 14.65
C ILE A 470 -25.89 -15.11 16.12
N ILE A 471 -26.85 -15.02 17.04
CA ILE A 471 -26.62 -14.93 18.49
C ILE A 471 -27.17 -16.20 19.16
N GLY A 472 -26.39 -16.85 20.04
CA GLY A 472 -26.84 -18.00 20.83
C GLY A 472 -26.97 -19.31 20.03
N GLY A 473 -26.04 -19.58 19.11
CA GLY A 473 -26.03 -20.81 18.31
C GLY A 473 -25.56 -22.02 19.12
N ARG A 474 -26.14 -23.21 18.87
CA ARG A 474 -25.57 -24.48 19.37
C ARG A 474 -24.14 -24.64 18.88
N ASP A 475 -23.27 -25.20 19.72
CA ASP A 475 -21.86 -25.45 19.41
C ASP A 475 -21.72 -26.04 18.00
N ARG A 476 -20.97 -25.35 17.15
CA ARG A 476 -20.71 -25.76 15.76
C ARG A 476 -19.64 -26.83 15.74
N THR A 477 -19.94 -27.96 16.34
CA THR A 477 -19.04 -29.12 16.42
C THR A 477 -19.32 -30.11 15.31
N THR A 478 -18.34 -30.98 15.04
CA THR A 478 -18.53 -32.09 14.13
C THR A 478 -19.38 -33.18 14.78
N ARG A 479 -20.20 -33.84 13.97
CA ARG A 479 -20.94 -35.06 14.34
C ARG A 479 -20.58 -36.14 13.33
N ALA A 480 -20.49 -37.39 13.77
CA ALA A 480 -20.04 -38.49 12.93
C ALA A 480 -20.89 -38.59 11.65
N ASP A 481 -20.24 -38.55 10.49
CA ASP A 481 -20.88 -38.72 9.18
C ASP A 481 -21.92 -37.61 8.82
N HIS A 482 -21.89 -36.47 9.52
CA HIS A 482 -22.66 -35.26 9.18
C HIS A 482 -21.79 -34.22 8.49
N PHE A 483 -22.26 -33.73 7.33
CA PHE A 483 -21.84 -32.45 6.78
C PHE A 483 -22.73 -31.35 7.38
N GLY A 484 -22.31 -30.86 8.54
CA GLY A 484 -23.12 -30.06 9.46
C GLY A 484 -23.43 -28.64 8.99
N SER A 485 -24.41 -28.01 9.65
CA SER A 485 -24.79 -26.61 9.38
C SER A 485 -23.58 -25.68 9.48
N LEU A 486 -23.44 -24.79 8.48
CA LEU A 486 -22.36 -23.81 8.34
C LEU A 486 -20.95 -24.40 8.24
N MET A 487 -20.76 -25.71 8.04
CA MET A 487 -19.45 -26.37 8.08
C MET A 487 -18.40 -25.73 7.19
N PHE A 488 -18.76 -25.31 5.97
CA PHE A 488 -17.90 -24.54 5.06
C PHE A 488 -18.52 -23.20 4.66
N ALA A 489 -19.59 -22.75 5.34
CA ALA A 489 -20.21 -21.48 5.02
C ALA A 489 -19.22 -20.31 5.15
N GLY A 490 -19.27 -19.39 4.19
CA GLY A 490 -18.38 -18.23 4.09
C GLY A 490 -16.97 -18.54 3.60
N CYS A 491 -16.67 -19.76 3.16
CA CYS A 491 -15.37 -20.11 2.56
C CYS A 491 -15.29 -19.54 1.14
N GLY A 492 -14.83 -18.29 1.03
CA GLY A 492 -14.92 -17.51 -0.21
C GLY A 492 -14.03 -17.97 -1.35
N ASN A 493 -12.99 -18.77 -1.09
CA ASN A 493 -12.08 -19.27 -2.13
C ASN A 493 -12.49 -20.64 -2.69
N LEU A 494 -13.39 -21.35 -2.01
CA LEU A 494 -13.74 -22.72 -2.36
C LEU A 494 -14.50 -22.77 -3.69
N ARG A 495 -14.00 -23.58 -4.62
CA ARG A 495 -14.52 -23.80 -5.99
C ARG A 495 -14.96 -25.23 -6.23
N GLU A 496 -14.25 -26.18 -5.64
CA GLU A 496 -14.52 -27.60 -5.77
C GLU A 496 -14.48 -28.30 -4.40
N LEU A 497 -15.46 -29.15 -4.13
CA LEU A 497 -15.55 -29.90 -2.88
C LEU A 497 -15.99 -31.35 -3.14
N TRP A 498 -15.19 -32.32 -2.70
CA TRP A 498 -15.58 -33.71 -2.67
C TRP A 498 -16.03 -34.07 -1.26
N LEU A 499 -17.29 -34.51 -1.12
CA LEU A 499 -17.80 -34.94 0.19
C LEU A 499 -17.23 -36.32 0.57
N PRO A 500 -17.04 -36.59 1.87
CA PRO A 500 -16.72 -37.94 2.35
C PRO A 500 -17.70 -38.99 1.83
N ARG A 501 -17.19 -40.16 1.42
CA ARG A 501 -18.02 -41.31 1.05
C ARG A 501 -18.98 -41.72 2.18
N THR A 502 -18.59 -41.47 3.43
CA THR A 502 -19.37 -41.81 4.62
C THR A 502 -20.49 -40.82 4.93
N THR A 503 -20.60 -39.69 4.20
CA THR A 503 -21.59 -38.64 4.51
C THR A 503 -23.02 -39.18 4.40
N ARG A 504 -23.76 -39.12 5.52
CA ARG A 504 -25.18 -39.55 5.61
C ARG A 504 -26.14 -38.37 5.66
N PHE A 505 -25.72 -37.27 6.28
CA PHE A 505 -26.56 -36.09 6.47
C PHE A 505 -25.86 -34.85 5.93
N PHE A 506 -26.55 -34.10 5.09
CA PHE A 506 -26.11 -32.81 4.58
C PHE A 506 -27.09 -31.73 5.05
N HIS A 507 -26.58 -30.71 5.73
CA HIS A 507 -27.40 -29.60 6.20
C HIS A 507 -27.44 -28.49 5.14
N GLY A 508 -28.62 -27.93 4.84
CA GLY A 508 -28.76 -26.94 3.75
C GLY A 508 -27.81 -25.73 3.87
N SER A 509 -27.69 -25.17 5.07
CA SER A 509 -26.76 -24.06 5.34
C SER A 509 -25.26 -24.40 5.27
N ALA A 510 -24.85 -25.65 5.00
CA ALA A 510 -23.45 -26.07 5.14
C ALA A 510 -22.48 -25.32 4.22
N LEU A 511 -22.96 -24.87 3.05
CA LEU A 511 -22.17 -24.18 2.01
C LEU A 511 -22.65 -22.74 1.75
N ASN A 512 -23.44 -22.16 2.66
CA ASN A 512 -23.94 -20.79 2.50
C ASN A 512 -22.80 -19.80 2.29
N LEU A 513 -23.00 -18.82 1.40
CA LEU A 513 -22.02 -17.76 1.11
C LEU A 513 -20.69 -18.25 0.52
N CYS A 514 -20.60 -19.49 0.04
CA CYS A 514 -19.49 -19.97 -0.80
C CYS A 514 -19.64 -19.45 -2.24
N ARG A 515 -19.41 -18.15 -2.44
CA ARG A 515 -19.72 -17.41 -3.69
C ARG A 515 -18.97 -17.88 -4.94
N GLN A 516 -17.93 -18.69 -4.78
CA GLN A 516 -17.11 -19.21 -5.89
C GLN A 516 -17.26 -20.71 -6.09
N LEU A 517 -18.13 -21.37 -5.32
CA LEU A 517 -18.29 -22.81 -5.39
C LEU A 517 -19.00 -23.18 -6.69
N MET A 518 -18.29 -23.88 -7.56
CA MET A 518 -18.78 -24.28 -8.88
C MET A 518 -19.13 -25.75 -8.94
N LEU A 519 -18.53 -26.58 -8.07
CA LEU A 519 -18.62 -28.02 -8.18
C LEU A 519 -18.61 -28.70 -6.81
N VAL A 520 -19.63 -29.52 -6.55
CA VAL A 520 -19.67 -30.45 -5.43
C VAL A 520 -19.75 -31.87 -5.98
N ARG A 521 -18.93 -32.75 -5.42
CA ARG A 521 -18.84 -34.16 -5.81
C ARG A 521 -19.26 -35.06 -4.65
N ILE A 522 -20.14 -36.02 -4.93
CA ILE A 522 -20.62 -37.02 -3.95
C ILE A 522 -20.33 -38.44 -4.43
N ALA A 523 -20.11 -39.37 -3.50
CA ALA A 523 -19.80 -40.75 -3.88
C ALA A 523 -20.99 -41.39 -4.62
N LYS A 524 -20.73 -42.24 -5.61
CA LYS A 524 -21.77 -43.05 -6.24
C LYS A 524 -22.53 -43.89 -5.21
N SER A 525 -21.85 -44.38 -4.19
CA SER A 525 -22.41 -45.14 -3.06
C SER A 525 -23.17 -44.29 -2.03
N SER A 526 -23.18 -42.96 -2.15
CA SER A 526 -23.85 -42.09 -1.18
C SER A 526 -25.38 -42.23 -1.27
N GLU A 527 -26.02 -42.36 -0.11
CA GLU A 527 -27.48 -42.37 0.06
C GLU A 527 -28.09 -40.95 -0.01
N LEU A 528 -27.27 -39.90 -0.13
CA LEU A 528 -27.75 -38.53 -0.30
C LEU A 528 -28.53 -38.40 -1.62
N LYS A 529 -29.79 -37.97 -1.53
CA LYS A 529 -30.65 -37.74 -2.71
C LYS A 529 -30.25 -36.45 -3.42
N ILE A 530 -30.32 -36.46 -4.75
CA ILE A 530 -30.19 -35.26 -5.59
C ILE A 530 -31.33 -34.30 -5.20
N GLY A 531 -30.98 -33.08 -4.78
CA GLY A 531 -31.93 -32.08 -4.26
C GLY A 531 -32.02 -31.97 -2.73
N ALA A 532 -31.44 -32.90 -1.96
CA ALA A 532 -31.27 -32.73 -0.51
C ALA A 532 -30.05 -31.86 -0.14
N VAL A 533 -29.17 -31.63 -1.11
CA VAL A 533 -27.99 -30.78 -1.00
C VAL A 533 -28.37 -29.39 -1.48
N ASP A 534 -28.45 -28.44 -0.55
CA ASP A 534 -28.66 -27.03 -0.86
C ASP A 534 -27.33 -26.45 -1.35
N LEU A 535 -27.26 -26.17 -2.66
CA LEU A 535 -26.06 -25.71 -3.35
C LEU A 535 -26.21 -24.24 -3.73
N PRO A 536 -25.10 -23.46 -3.73
CA PRO A 536 -25.11 -22.11 -4.27
C PRO A 536 -25.55 -22.07 -5.75
N ASP A 537 -26.16 -20.96 -6.17
CA ASP A 537 -26.60 -20.75 -7.54
C ASP A 537 -25.46 -20.99 -8.55
N GLY A 538 -25.73 -21.80 -9.58
CA GLY A 538 -24.75 -22.15 -10.61
C GLY A 538 -23.75 -23.26 -10.24
N CYS A 539 -23.79 -23.78 -9.01
CA CYS A 539 -22.96 -24.90 -8.59
C CYS A 539 -23.48 -26.23 -9.16
N GLN A 540 -22.59 -27.01 -9.76
CA GLN A 540 -22.88 -28.34 -10.30
C GLN A 540 -22.74 -29.42 -9.22
N LEU A 541 -23.53 -30.48 -9.34
CA LEU A 541 -23.45 -31.67 -8.51
C LEU A 541 -23.06 -32.86 -9.38
N GLU A 542 -21.90 -33.45 -9.11
CA GLU A 542 -21.39 -34.63 -9.83
C GLU A 542 -21.20 -35.83 -8.90
N ARG A 543 -21.15 -37.03 -9.49
CA ARG A 543 -20.83 -38.26 -8.76
C ARG A 543 -19.39 -38.71 -9.05
N TYR A 544 -18.68 -39.15 -8.02
CA TYR A 544 -17.39 -39.80 -8.16
C TYR A 544 -17.46 -41.29 -7.80
N GLU A 545 -16.56 -42.07 -8.40
CA GLU A 545 -16.49 -43.52 -8.21
C GLU A 545 -16.15 -43.89 -6.78
#